data_AF-A0A838VJK1-F1
#
_entry.id   AF-A0A838VJK1-F1
#
_cell.length_a   1.000
_cell.length_b   1.000
_cell.length_c   1.000
_cell.angle_alpha   90.00
_cell.angle_beta   90.00
_cell.angle_gamma   90.00
#
_symmetry.space_group_name_H-M   'P 1'
#
loop_
_entity.id
_entity.type
_entity.pdbx_description
1 polymer ?
#
loop_
_entity_poly.entity_id
_entity_poly.type
_entity_poly.pdbx_seq_one_letter_code
_entity_poly.pdbx_strand_id
1 'polypeptide(L)' 'NDQFSLGEASYLCNKEIVSRCQQLICFAFHDSRTLLQTCQEAEDQRKVVTLFYFD' A
#
# COMPACT_ATOMS: atom_id res chain seq x y z
N ASN A 1 -10.42 -16.31 -16.13
CA ASN A 1 -10.65 -15.33 -15.06
C ASN A 1 -9.29 -15.04 -14.46
N ASP A 2 -8.98 -13.77 -14.19
CA ASP A 2 -7.67 -13.23 -13.77
C ASP A 2 -6.84 -12.68 -14.96
N GLN A 3 -7.32 -11.57 -15.52
CA GLN A 3 -6.60 -10.75 -16.52
C GLN A 3 -5.86 -9.55 -15.89
N PHE A 4 -5.68 -9.51 -14.57
CA PHE A 4 -4.99 -8.39 -13.94
C PHE A 4 -3.48 -8.56 -14.05
N SER A 5 -2.79 -7.47 -14.40
CA SER A 5 -1.34 -7.41 -14.24
C SER A 5 -0.99 -7.59 -12.75
N LEU A 6 0.22 -8.09 -12.47
CA LEU A 6 0.69 -8.24 -11.08
C LEU A 6 0.62 -6.90 -10.31
N GLY A 7 0.85 -5.78 -10.99
CA GLY A 7 0.72 -4.45 -10.41
C GLY A 7 -0.72 -4.11 -10.00
N GLU A 8 -1.70 -4.40 -10.86
CA GLU A 8 -3.12 -4.18 -10.56
C GLU A 8 -3.62 -5.11 -9.45
N ALA A 9 -3.22 -6.39 -9.49
CA ALA A 9 -3.58 -7.35 -8.44
C ALA A 9 -2.98 -6.93 -7.08
N SER A 10 -1.73 -6.48 -7.06
CA SER A 10 -1.07 -5.98 -5.86
C SER A 10 -1.77 -4.72 -5.32
N TYR A 11 -2.11 -3.78 -6.19
CA TYR A 11 -2.84 -2.57 -5.82
C TYR A 11 -4.20 -2.88 -5.17
N LEU A 12 -5.00 -3.77 -5.79
CA LEU A 12 -6.30 -4.17 -5.25
C LEU A 12 -6.19 -4.85 -3.89
N CYS A 13 -5.20 -5.74 -3.73
CA CYS A 13 -4.93 -6.40 -2.46
C CYS A 13 -4.58 -5.37 -1.37
N ASN A 14 -3.65 -4.46 -1.67
CA ASN A 14 -3.19 -3.44 -0.74
C ASN A 14 -4.32 -2.50 -0.32
N LYS A 15 -5.19 -2.11 -1.26
CA LYS A 15 -6.37 -1.29 -0.98
C LYS A 15 -7.32 -1.97 0.00
N GLU A 16 -7.49 -3.29 -0.10
CA GLU A 16 -8.34 -4.06 0.81
C GLU A 16 -7.69 -4.24 2.19
N ILE A 17 -6.37 -4.33 2.27
CA ILE A 17 -5.66 -4.30 3.56
C ILE A 17 -5.89 -2.96 4.24
N VAL A 18 -5.70 -1.86 3.49
CA VAL A 18 -5.92 -0.51 3.98
C VAL A 18 -7.36 -0.35 4.45
N SER A 19 -8.38 -0.81 3.71
CA SER A 19 -9.78 -0.67 4.12
C SER A 19 -10.09 -1.31 5.49
N ARG A 20 -9.34 -2.35 5.88
CA ARG A 20 -9.58 -3.16 7.09
C ARG A 20 -8.75 -2.78 8.33
N CYS A 21 -7.75 -1.90 8.21
CA CYS A 21 -6.87 -1.53 9.33
C CYS A 21 -7.02 -0.07 9.80
N GLN A 22 -6.65 0.24 11.05
CA GLN A 22 -6.48 1.63 11.54
C GLN A 22 -5.02 2.10 11.54
N GLN A 23 -4.07 1.16 11.56
CA GLN A 23 -2.63 1.44 11.50
C GLN A 23 -1.99 0.59 10.42
N LEU A 24 -1.14 1.20 9.60
CA LEU A 24 -0.37 0.57 8.54
C LEU A 24 1.12 0.75 8.82
N ILE A 25 1.84 -0.36 8.96
CA ILE A 25 3.31 -0.37 9.01
C ILE A 25 3.80 -0.94 7.68
N CYS A 26 4.51 -0.13 6.90
CA CYS A 26 4.96 -0.50 5.57
C CYS A 26 6.48 -0.47 5.51
N PHE A 27 7.08 -1.51 4.92
CA PHE A 27 8.48 -1.55 4.57
C PHE A 27 8.60 -1.52 3.05
N ALA A 28 9.23 -0.48 2.51
CA ALA A 28 9.30 -0.27 1.06
C ALA A 28 10.69 0.18 0.63
N PHE A 29 11.06 -0.12 -0.61
CA PHE A 29 12.16 0.57 -1.28
C PHE A 29 11.69 1.91 -1.81
N HIS A 30 12.61 2.85 -1.97
CA HIS A 30 12.33 4.21 -2.45
C HIS A 30 11.70 4.25 -3.85
N ASP A 31 11.90 3.20 -4.66
CA ASP A 31 11.37 3.07 -6.02
C ASP A 31 10.03 2.32 -6.09
N SER A 32 9.52 1.80 -4.96
CA SER A 32 8.29 1.02 -4.92
C SER A 32 7.05 1.88 -5.11
N ARG A 33 6.58 2.00 -6.36
CA ARG A 33 5.41 2.83 -6.70
C ARG A 33 4.12 2.37 -6.02
N THR A 34 3.86 1.06 -6.02
CA THR A 34 2.58 0.51 -5.50
C THR A 34 2.45 0.67 -3.99
N LEU A 35 3.52 0.41 -3.23
CA LEU A 35 3.49 0.54 -1.77
C LEU A 35 3.44 2.00 -1.32
N LEU A 36 4.18 2.88 -1.99
CA LEU A 36 4.14 4.32 -1.71
C LEU A 36 2.75 4.91 -1.98
N GLN A 37 2.12 4.53 -3.10
CA GLN A 37 0.74 4.94 -3.38
C GLN A 37 -0.23 4.40 -2.31
N THR A 38 -0.08 3.14 -1.90
CA THR A 38 -0.92 2.54 -0.84
C THR A 38 -0.79 3.30 0.48
N CYS A 39 0.44 3.69 0.85
CA CYS A 39 0.68 4.46 2.07
C CYS A 39 0.01 5.84 2.00
N GLN A 40 0.14 6.53 0.86
CA GLN A 40 -0.54 7.81 0.63
C GLN A 40 -2.06 7.68 0.78
N GLU A 41 -2.67 6.65 0.17
CA GLU A 41 -4.10 6.40 0.28
C GLU A 41 -4.56 6.08 1.71
N ALA A 42 -3.71 5.46 2.52
CA ALA A 42 -3.97 5.21 3.93
C ALA A 42 -3.90 6.49 4.77
N GLU A 43 -2.92 7.36 4.49
CA GLU A 43 -2.81 8.69 5.11
C GLU A 43 -4.01 9.58 4.79
N ASP A 44 -4.47 9.58 3.54
CA ASP A 44 -5.66 10.34 3.09
C ASP A 44 -6.93 9.90 3.84
N GLN A 45 -7.00 8.62 4.22
CA GLN A 45 -8.06 8.05 5.07
C GLN A 45 -7.85 8.31 6.57
N ARG A 46 -6.86 9.14 6.93
CA ARG A 46 -6.46 9.48 8.31
C ARG A 46 -6.06 8.27 9.15
N LYS A 47 -5.50 7.24 8.51
CA LYS A 47 -4.91 6.09 9.22
C LYS A 47 -3.53 6.45 9.73
N VAL A 48 -3.08 5.76 10.79
CA VAL A 48 -1.71 5.93 11.29
C VAL A 48 -0.78 5.15 10.38
N VAL A 49 0.12 5.84 9.67
CA VAL A 49 1.07 5.22 8.76
C VAL A 49 2.48 5.33 9.33
N THR A 50 3.22 4.22 9.30
CA THR A 50 4.65 4.18 9.63
C THR A 50 5.38 3.53 8.48
N LEU A 51 6.15 4.32 7.75
CA LEU A 51 6.89 3.88 6.57
C LEU A 51 8.37 3.73 6.91
N PHE A 52 8.89 2.53 6.73
CA PHE A 52 10.31 2.21 6.83
C PHE A 52 10.87 2.00 5.43
N TYR A 53 11.96 2.71 5.12
CA TYR A 53 12.67 2.51 3.88
C TYR A 53 13.80 1.50 4.07
N PHE A 54 13.86 0.52 3.17
CA PHE A 54 15.11 -0.20 2.92
C PHE A 54 15.92 0.65 1.94
N ASP A 55 17.13 1.04 2.32
CA ASP A 55 18.06 1.67 1.38
C ASP A 55 18.57 0.67 0.34
#